data_AF-A0A7S0XJ91-F1
#
_entry.id   AF-A0A7S0XJ91-F1
#
_cell.length_a   1.000
_cell.length_b   1.000
_cell.length_c   1.000
_cell.angle_alpha   90.00
_cell.angle_beta   90.00
_cell.angle_gamma   90.00
#
_symmetry.space_group_name_H-M   'P 1'
#
loop_
_entity.id
_entity.type
_entity.pdbx_description
1 polymer ?
#
loop_
_entity_poly.entity_id
_entity_poly.type
_entity_poly.pdbx_seq_one_letter_code
_entity_poly.pdbx_strand_id
1 'polypeptide(L)'
;MQRLEEAWKWSDTLFDSELLEGCELEQPIDLRHPFLFYVGHLPAFAWNKACARLGLAPFNPKFDVLFERGIDPMVDDPSKCHDHPDVPDEWPTLDKVRAYRDSVRESFRKCGDSEICTELDDACGFENVLGMIEEHELMHVETLYYMLVQLHPDRKPCVSGAHLVKPSLVTTPTTKENDFAERDVNSMDSKSCVIYQEGRLARQELDRNEWCKIPAGTVTLGADQSALRFGWDNEFGCSCVPVEAFEASKFPVTIGEFASFVAAGGYHNSSLWTERDWAWRCASNVCLPTSWRSNPPSGSQASWDPSNAAQFPQDVATVLHRTTYLAHYARIKSLVDITELPVFCSLAEARAFASWKKCRIPTESEWHRMAFGHAESATE
;
A
#
# COMPACT_ATOMS: atom_id res chain seq x y z
N MET A 1 9.41 -16.15 16.60
CA MET A 1 8.40 -17.06 16.01
C MET A 1 6.97 -16.53 16.03
N GLN A 2 6.37 -16.18 17.18
CA GLN A 2 4.95 -15.73 17.23
C GLN A 2 4.64 -14.59 16.24
N ARG A 3 5.48 -13.55 16.18
CA ARG A 3 5.29 -12.42 15.24
C ARG A 3 5.31 -12.84 13.78
N LEU A 4 6.22 -13.75 13.42
CA LEU A 4 6.29 -14.30 12.07
C LEU A 4 5.02 -15.09 11.73
N GLU A 5 4.44 -15.84 12.68
CA GLU A 5 3.14 -16.47 12.47
C GLU A 5 1.99 -15.46 12.33
N GLU A 6 2.06 -14.32 13.03
CA GLU A 6 1.10 -13.22 12.87
C GLU A 6 1.23 -12.56 11.48
N ALA A 7 2.45 -12.34 10.98
CA ALA A 7 2.70 -11.87 9.62
C ALA A 7 2.17 -12.85 8.56
N TRP A 8 2.38 -14.16 8.77
CA TRP A 8 1.82 -15.18 7.89
C TRP A 8 0.30 -15.12 7.81
N LYS A 9 -0.40 -14.92 8.93
CA LYS A 9 -1.87 -14.76 8.93
C LYS A 9 -2.32 -13.62 8.03
N TRP A 10 -1.59 -12.51 7.99
CA TRP A 10 -1.89 -11.40 7.07
C TRP A 10 -1.77 -11.82 5.61
N SER A 11 -0.66 -12.45 5.22
CA SER A 11 -0.49 -12.97 3.86
C SER A 11 -1.57 -14.01 3.49
N ASP A 12 -1.96 -14.86 4.44
CA ASP A 12 -2.96 -15.90 4.23
C ASP A 12 -4.36 -15.31 4.04
N THR A 13 -4.68 -14.15 4.65
CA THR A 13 -5.95 -13.45 4.35
C THR A 13 -6.08 -13.10 2.86
N LEU A 14 -4.96 -12.86 2.17
CA LEU A 14 -4.92 -12.55 0.75
C LEU A 14 -4.86 -13.82 -0.11
N PHE A 15 -4.09 -14.82 0.31
CA PHE A 15 -3.78 -15.99 -0.50
C PHE A 15 -4.72 -17.18 -0.32
N ASP A 16 -5.29 -17.36 0.87
CA ASP A 16 -6.16 -18.49 1.22
C ASP A 16 -7.64 -18.10 1.19
N SER A 17 -7.94 -16.84 0.87
CA SER A 17 -9.29 -16.42 0.51
C SER A 17 -9.61 -16.80 -0.94
N GLU A 18 -10.89 -16.82 -1.28
CA GLU A 18 -11.41 -16.88 -2.67
C GLU A 18 -10.87 -15.72 -3.54
N LEU A 19 -10.02 -14.85 -2.99
CA LEU A 19 -9.46 -13.71 -3.69
C LEU A 19 -8.56 -14.09 -4.85
N LEU A 20 -7.69 -15.09 -4.66
CA LEU A 20 -6.75 -15.51 -5.70
C LEU A 20 -7.32 -16.54 -6.67
N GLU A 21 -8.41 -17.24 -6.32
CA GLU A 21 -8.96 -18.29 -7.17
C GLU A 21 -9.45 -17.70 -8.50
N GLY A 22 -8.78 -18.05 -9.60
CA GLY A 22 -9.11 -17.58 -10.95
C GLY A 22 -8.43 -16.26 -11.34
N CYS A 23 -7.60 -15.68 -10.47
CA CYS A 23 -6.78 -14.50 -10.76
C CYS A 23 -5.29 -14.68 -10.40
N GLU A 24 -4.84 -15.89 -10.07
CA GLU A 24 -3.49 -16.17 -9.59
C GLU A 24 -2.38 -15.79 -10.59
N LEU A 25 -2.69 -15.82 -11.89
CA LEU A 25 -1.77 -15.42 -12.96
C LEU A 25 -1.96 -13.96 -13.42
N GLU A 26 -2.87 -13.20 -12.79
CA GLU A 26 -3.05 -11.78 -13.12
C GLU A 26 -1.84 -10.97 -12.66
N GLN A 27 -1.42 -10.05 -13.53
CA GLN A 27 -0.33 -9.10 -13.31
C GLN A 27 -0.88 -7.67 -13.49
N PRO A 28 -1.60 -7.13 -12.49
CA PRO A 28 -2.26 -5.83 -12.62
C PRO A 28 -1.30 -4.63 -12.61
N ILE A 29 -0.02 -4.85 -12.31
CA ILE A 29 1.03 -3.83 -12.32
C ILE A 29 2.20 -4.40 -13.12
N ASP A 30 2.58 -3.74 -14.22
CA ASP A 30 3.60 -4.23 -15.15
C ASP A 30 4.96 -4.48 -14.47
N LEU A 31 5.33 -3.64 -13.50
CA LEU A 31 6.57 -3.76 -12.72
C LEU A 31 6.47 -4.71 -11.53
N ARG A 32 5.48 -5.62 -11.53
CA ARG A 32 5.27 -6.64 -10.50
C ARG A 32 5.06 -7.99 -11.17
N HIS A 33 5.37 -9.06 -10.46
CA HIS A 33 5.03 -10.41 -10.92
C HIS A 33 3.53 -10.73 -10.70
N PRO A 34 3.01 -11.81 -11.31
CA PRO A 34 1.67 -12.30 -11.01
C PRO A 34 1.47 -12.65 -9.52
N PHE A 35 0.23 -12.66 -9.03
CA PHE A 35 -0.06 -12.99 -7.63
C PHE A 35 0.57 -14.31 -7.15
N LEU A 36 0.55 -15.34 -8.01
CA LEU A 36 1.15 -16.65 -7.75
C LEU A 36 2.63 -16.57 -7.37
N PHE A 37 3.36 -15.62 -7.95
CA PHE A 37 4.77 -15.40 -7.63
C PHE A 37 4.95 -15.15 -6.14
N TYR A 38 4.12 -14.31 -5.53
CA TYR A 38 4.28 -13.92 -4.13
C TYR A 38 3.97 -15.05 -3.15
N VAL A 39 3.11 -16.00 -3.53
CA VAL A 39 2.86 -17.22 -2.74
C VAL A 39 4.16 -18.04 -2.60
N GLY A 40 5.02 -18.03 -3.62
CA GLY A 40 6.31 -18.71 -3.60
C GLY A 40 7.48 -17.84 -3.16
N HIS A 41 7.45 -16.54 -3.46
CA HIS A 41 8.49 -15.57 -3.15
C HIS A 41 8.73 -15.43 -1.66
N LEU A 42 7.66 -15.29 -0.90
CA LEU A 42 7.72 -15.12 0.54
C LEU A 42 8.43 -16.28 1.26
N PRO A 43 8.03 -17.54 1.06
CA PRO A 43 8.76 -18.67 1.66
C PRO A 43 10.17 -18.84 1.07
N ALA A 44 10.40 -18.57 -0.22
CA ALA A 44 11.74 -18.64 -0.81
C ALA A 44 12.70 -17.61 -0.22
N PHE A 45 12.27 -16.35 -0.10
CA PHE A 45 13.04 -15.29 0.56
C PHE A 45 13.35 -15.68 2.01
N ALA A 46 12.32 -16.10 2.76
CA ALA A 46 12.48 -16.51 4.15
C ALA A 46 13.54 -17.62 4.29
N TRP A 47 13.41 -18.68 3.50
CA TRP A 47 14.35 -19.80 3.53
C TRP A 47 15.76 -19.39 3.10
N ASN A 48 15.91 -18.66 1.99
CA ASN A 48 17.22 -18.28 1.47
C ASN A 48 17.99 -17.39 2.44
N LYS A 49 17.30 -16.45 3.10
CA LYS A 49 17.91 -15.57 4.11
C LYS A 49 18.29 -16.33 5.39
N ALA A 50 17.42 -17.22 5.87
CA ALA A 50 17.73 -18.04 7.04
C ALA A 50 18.88 -19.02 6.74
N CYS A 51 18.84 -19.74 5.62
CA CYS A 51 19.79 -20.80 5.32
C CYS A 51 21.19 -20.29 5.03
N ALA A 52 21.30 -19.15 4.35
CA ALA A 52 22.59 -18.49 4.17
C ALA A 52 23.26 -18.17 5.51
N ARG A 53 22.46 -17.85 6.55
CA ARG A 53 22.99 -17.54 7.88
C ARG A 53 23.26 -18.79 8.73
N LEU A 54 22.41 -19.81 8.60
CA LEU A 54 22.43 -21.05 9.38
C LEU A 54 23.27 -22.17 8.75
N GLY A 55 23.80 -21.98 7.54
CA GLY A 55 24.55 -23.02 6.81
C GLY A 55 23.70 -24.21 6.39
N LEU A 56 22.39 -24.01 6.21
CA LEU A 56 21.45 -25.06 5.81
C LEU A 56 21.43 -25.24 4.29
N ALA A 57 21.06 -26.43 3.84
CA ALA A 57 20.87 -26.71 2.42
C ALA A 57 19.65 -25.95 1.84
N PRO A 58 19.63 -25.66 0.53
CA PRO A 58 18.42 -25.19 -0.15
C PRO A 58 17.24 -26.14 0.10
N PHE A 59 16.04 -25.60 0.30
CA PHE A 59 14.85 -26.38 0.62
C PHE A 59 14.36 -27.13 -0.61
N ASN A 60 14.21 -26.38 -1.69
CA ASN A 60 13.84 -26.86 -3.00
C ASN A 60 14.59 -26.00 -4.02
N PRO A 61 15.79 -26.42 -4.46
CA PRO A 61 16.66 -25.58 -5.31
C PRO A 61 15.97 -24.98 -6.52
N LYS A 62 14.96 -25.67 -7.08
CA LYS A 62 14.19 -25.14 -8.21
C LYS A 62 13.28 -23.99 -7.79
N PHE A 63 12.54 -24.13 -6.69
CA PHE A 63 11.60 -23.10 -6.24
C PHE A 63 12.32 -21.96 -5.53
N ASP A 64 13.36 -22.27 -4.75
CA ASP A 64 14.21 -21.29 -4.09
C ASP A 64 14.79 -20.28 -5.11
N VAL A 65 15.24 -20.75 -6.28
CA VAL A 65 15.75 -19.90 -7.37
C VAL A 65 14.63 -19.27 -8.20
N LEU A 66 13.54 -20.00 -8.47
CA LEU A 66 12.43 -19.47 -9.26
C LEU A 66 11.77 -18.27 -8.59
N PHE A 67 11.68 -18.31 -7.26
CA PHE A 67 10.94 -17.34 -6.47
C PHE A 67 11.82 -16.32 -5.74
N GLU A 68 13.15 -16.44 -5.73
CA GLU A 68 14.03 -15.38 -5.15
C GLU A 68 14.12 -14.10 -5.99
N ARG A 69 13.53 -14.10 -7.19
CA ARG A 69 13.60 -13.00 -8.14
C ARG A 69 13.05 -11.68 -7.57
N GLY A 70 13.67 -10.56 -7.93
CA GLY A 70 13.11 -9.22 -7.79
C GLY A 70 12.93 -8.53 -9.15
N ILE A 71 11.99 -7.59 -9.24
CA ILE A 71 11.96 -6.59 -10.32
C ILE A 71 12.45 -5.29 -9.71
N ASP A 72 13.62 -4.83 -10.13
CA ASP A 72 14.28 -3.62 -9.64
C ASP A 72 14.45 -2.61 -10.79
N PRO A 73 13.41 -1.81 -11.10
CA PRO A 73 13.46 -0.83 -12.17
C PRO A 73 14.35 0.34 -11.76
N MET A 74 15.12 0.88 -12.72
CA MET A 74 15.89 2.10 -12.47
C MET A 74 14.95 3.27 -12.20
N VAL A 75 15.12 3.91 -11.04
CA VAL A 75 14.28 5.06 -10.63
C VAL A 75 14.31 6.20 -11.65
N ASP A 76 15.48 6.46 -12.23
CA ASP A 76 15.66 7.55 -13.22
C ASP A 76 15.18 7.19 -14.63
N ASP A 77 15.18 5.90 -14.97
CA ASP A 77 14.77 5.38 -16.28
C ASP A 77 13.97 4.09 -16.11
N PRO A 78 12.66 4.17 -15.85
CA PRO A 78 11.82 2.99 -15.58
C PRO A 78 11.71 2.02 -16.77
N SER A 79 12.21 2.39 -17.95
CA SER A 79 12.33 1.47 -19.10
C SER A 79 13.50 0.49 -18.96
N LYS A 80 14.39 0.72 -17.99
CA LYS A 80 15.52 -0.14 -17.64
C LYS A 80 15.28 -0.80 -16.30
N CYS A 81 15.58 -2.10 -16.24
CA CYS A 81 15.56 -2.90 -15.03
C CYS A 81 16.99 -3.35 -14.72
N HIS A 82 17.36 -3.42 -13.45
CA HIS A 82 18.60 -4.07 -13.03
C HIS A 82 18.55 -5.57 -13.38
N ASP A 83 19.73 -6.18 -13.53
CA ASP A 83 19.85 -7.60 -13.90
C ASP A 83 19.04 -8.48 -12.94
N HIS A 84 18.11 -9.24 -13.50
CA HIS A 84 17.31 -10.23 -12.78
C HIS A 84 17.12 -11.48 -13.66
N PRO A 85 16.87 -12.66 -13.08
CA PRO A 85 16.54 -13.86 -13.85
C PRO A 85 15.37 -13.64 -14.82
N ASP A 86 15.29 -14.41 -15.91
CA ASP A 86 14.18 -14.34 -16.89
C ASP A 86 12.84 -14.81 -16.28
N VAL A 87 11.72 -14.36 -16.86
CA VAL A 87 10.39 -14.80 -16.41
C VAL A 87 10.20 -16.22 -16.95
N PRO A 88 9.77 -17.20 -16.14
CA PRO A 88 9.54 -18.54 -16.66
C PRO A 88 8.44 -18.53 -17.72
N ASP A 89 8.57 -19.36 -18.75
CA ASP A 89 7.52 -19.56 -19.75
C ASP A 89 6.24 -20.13 -19.12
N GLU A 90 6.39 -20.97 -18.08
CA GLU A 90 5.30 -21.59 -17.35
C GLU A 90 5.51 -21.52 -15.83
N TRP A 91 4.47 -21.07 -15.13
CA TRP A 91 4.44 -21.06 -13.67
C TRP A 91 4.03 -22.44 -13.10
N PRO A 92 4.58 -22.86 -11.95
CA PRO A 92 4.05 -24.01 -11.21
C PRO A 92 2.59 -23.80 -10.82
N THR A 93 1.83 -24.88 -10.62
CA THR A 93 0.44 -24.78 -10.17
C THR A 93 0.36 -24.21 -8.74
N LEU A 94 -0.68 -23.45 -8.44
CA LEU A 94 -0.89 -22.83 -7.12
C LEU A 94 -0.77 -23.85 -5.97
N ASP A 95 -1.33 -25.06 -6.14
CA ASP A 95 -1.22 -26.14 -5.15
C ASP A 95 0.23 -26.55 -4.85
N LYS A 96 1.10 -26.60 -5.87
CA LYS A 96 2.52 -26.93 -5.68
C LYS A 96 3.24 -25.81 -4.93
N VAL A 97 2.90 -24.56 -5.22
CA VAL A 97 3.50 -23.39 -4.57
C VAL A 97 3.03 -23.29 -3.10
N ARG A 98 1.75 -23.54 -2.82
CA ARG A 98 1.21 -23.63 -1.45
C ARG A 98 1.88 -24.76 -0.66
N ALA A 99 2.02 -25.95 -1.25
CA ALA A 99 2.71 -27.06 -0.60
C ALA A 99 4.18 -26.72 -0.24
N TYR A 100 4.87 -25.97 -1.11
CA TYR A 100 6.20 -25.45 -0.82
C TYR A 100 6.20 -24.45 0.34
N ARG A 101 5.31 -23.44 0.31
CA ARG A 101 5.11 -22.47 1.40
C ARG A 101 4.92 -23.18 2.74
N ASP A 102 3.97 -24.11 2.79
CA ASP A 102 3.60 -24.79 4.03
C ASP A 102 4.76 -25.63 4.58
N SER A 103 5.54 -26.25 3.71
CA SER A 103 6.71 -27.05 4.09
C SER A 103 7.86 -26.19 4.63
N VAL A 104 8.08 -25.00 4.06
CA VAL A 104 9.06 -24.02 4.58
C VAL A 104 8.61 -23.50 5.95
N ARG A 105 7.34 -23.08 6.08
CA ARG A 105 6.78 -22.59 7.35
C ARG A 105 6.86 -23.65 8.45
N GLU A 106 6.57 -24.91 8.14
CA GLU A 106 6.71 -26.02 9.08
C GLU A 106 8.16 -26.22 9.53
N SER A 107 9.13 -25.98 8.64
CA SER A 107 10.55 -26.06 9.00
C SER A 107 10.94 -24.94 9.96
N PHE A 108 10.44 -23.71 9.75
CA PHE A 108 10.62 -22.61 10.71
C PHE A 108 9.99 -22.90 12.07
N ARG A 109 8.79 -23.51 12.13
CA ARG A 109 8.18 -23.94 13.40
C ARG A 109 9.07 -24.93 14.15
N LYS A 110 9.55 -25.97 13.46
CA LYS A 110 10.46 -26.97 14.04
C LYS A 110 11.77 -26.36 14.53
N CYS A 111 12.34 -25.40 13.77
CA CYS A 111 13.52 -24.67 14.21
C CYS A 111 13.23 -23.85 15.47
N GLY A 112 12.10 -23.13 15.49
CA GLY A 112 11.65 -22.33 16.63
C GLY A 112 11.50 -23.12 17.93
N ASP A 113 11.08 -24.38 17.84
CA ASP A 113 10.93 -25.29 18.99
C ASP A 113 12.26 -25.96 19.42
N SER A 114 13.36 -25.74 18.71
CA SER A 114 14.65 -26.39 18.97
C SER A 114 15.58 -25.56 19.86
N GLU A 115 16.38 -26.22 20.70
CA GLU A 115 17.43 -25.60 21.54
C GLU A 115 18.51 -24.85 20.71
N ILE A 116 18.56 -25.08 19.39
CA ILE A 116 19.47 -24.39 18.47
C ILE A 116 19.11 -22.90 18.32
N CYS A 117 17.83 -22.54 18.36
CA CYS A 117 17.41 -21.12 18.28
C CYS A 117 17.90 -20.31 19.47
N THR A 118 17.92 -20.89 20.68
CA THR A 118 18.41 -20.22 21.89
C THR A 118 19.91 -19.93 21.89
N GLU A 119 20.72 -20.69 21.14
CA GLU A 119 22.18 -20.42 21.00
C GLU A 119 22.48 -19.42 19.86
N LEU A 120 21.59 -19.29 18.88
CA LEU A 120 21.74 -18.40 17.73
C LEU A 120 21.41 -16.93 18.06
N ASP A 121 20.59 -16.67 19.08
CA ASP A 121 20.20 -15.32 19.51
C ASP A 121 21.41 -14.45 19.91
N ASP A 122 22.41 -14.99 20.60
CA ASP A 122 23.50 -14.20 21.18
C ASP A 122 24.69 -13.95 20.25
N ALA A 123 24.90 -14.77 19.21
CA ALA A 123 26.16 -14.76 18.45
C ALA A 123 26.01 -14.47 16.94
N CYS A 124 24.82 -14.63 16.35
CA CYS A 124 24.70 -14.61 14.89
C CYS A 124 23.67 -13.63 14.30
N GLY A 125 22.96 -12.85 15.11
CA GLY A 125 21.99 -11.88 14.60
C GLY A 125 20.78 -12.55 13.95
N PHE A 126 20.41 -13.74 14.44
CA PHE A 126 19.26 -14.50 13.94
C PHE A 126 17.94 -13.73 14.15
N GLU A 127 17.79 -13.01 15.26
CA GLU A 127 16.68 -12.09 15.48
C GLU A 127 16.57 -11.00 14.40
N ASN A 128 17.70 -10.49 13.88
CA ASN A 128 17.67 -9.54 12.76
C ASN A 128 17.20 -10.21 11.47
N VAL A 129 17.55 -11.48 11.25
CA VAL A 129 17.06 -12.25 10.09
C VAL A 129 15.56 -12.50 10.22
N LEU A 130 15.07 -12.88 11.40
CA LEU A 130 13.63 -13.05 11.63
C LEU A 130 12.86 -11.74 11.47
N GLY A 131 13.41 -10.62 11.98
CA GLY A 131 12.85 -9.28 11.78
C GLY A 131 12.79 -8.89 10.31
N MET A 132 13.86 -9.13 9.55
CA MET A 132 13.89 -8.89 8.10
C MET A 132 12.85 -9.72 7.36
N ILE A 133 12.69 -11.01 7.71
CA ILE A 133 11.70 -11.88 7.09
C ILE A 133 10.28 -11.41 7.41
N GLU A 134 10.03 -11.03 8.67
CA GLU A 134 8.75 -10.48 9.11
C GLU A 134 8.38 -9.19 8.36
N GLU A 135 9.26 -8.20 8.37
CA GLU A 135 9.04 -6.92 7.68
C GLU A 135 8.88 -7.13 6.17
N HIS A 136 9.68 -8.02 5.56
CA HIS A 136 9.55 -8.36 4.15
C HIS A 136 8.19 -9.00 3.81
N GLU A 137 7.69 -9.92 4.64
CA GLU A 137 6.34 -10.49 4.49
C GLU A 137 5.29 -9.38 4.48
N LEU A 138 5.35 -8.45 5.45
CA LEU A 138 4.38 -7.36 5.61
C LEU A 138 4.48 -6.31 4.48
N MET A 139 5.67 -5.98 4.01
CA MET A 139 5.88 -5.13 2.83
C MET A 139 5.23 -5.72 1.57
N HIS A 140 5.28 -7.04 1.42
CA HIS A 140 4.62 -7.72 0.31
C HIS A 140 3.11 -7.83 0.51
N VAL A 141 2.59 -7.95 1.73
CA VAL A 141 1.16 -7.79 2.02
C VAL A 141 0.67 -6.44 1.50
N GLU A 142 1.38 -5.35 1.79
CA GLU A 142 1.07 -4.02 1.26
C GLU A 142 1.14 -3.98 -0.28
N THR A 143 2.20 -4.53 -0.87
CA THR A 143 2.35 -4.64 -2.33
C THR A 143 1.17 -5.35 -3.00
N LEU A 144 0.70 -6.44 -2.39
CA LEU A 144 -0.42 -7.22 -2.90
C LEU A 144 -1.73 -6.43 -2.82
N TYR A 145 -1.92 -5.60 -1.79
CA TYR A 145 -3.05 -4.66 -1.75
C TYR A 145 -2.98 -3.64 -2.88
N TYR A 146 -1.80 -3.09 -3.21
CA TYR A 146 -1.65 -2.22 -4.39
C TYR A 146 -2.02 -2.93 -5.69
N MET A 147 -1.62 -4.20 -5.85
CA MET A 147 -1.99 -5.02 -7.00
C MET A 147 -3.51 -5.24 -7.06
N LEU A 148 -4.16 -5.58 -5.95
CA LEU A 148 -5.62 -5.77 -5.87
C LEU A 148 -6.41 -4.50 -6.15
N VAL A 149 -5.90 -3.33 -5.73
CA VAL A 149 -6.49 -2.03 -6.07
C VAL A 149 -6.51 -1.83 -7.59
N GLN A 150 -5.44 -2.22 -8.28
CA GLN A 150 -5.28 -2.04 -9.73
C GLN A 150 -5.86 -3.17 -10.59
N LEU A 151 -6.18 -4.32 -9.99
CA LEU A 151 -6.83 -5.43 -10.66
C LEU A 151 -8.12 -4.98 -11.37
N HIS A 152 -8.36 -5.49 -12.57
CA HIS A 152 -9.54 -5.12 -13.35
C HIS A 152 -10.82 -5.42 -12.54
N PRO A 153 -11.80 -4.50 -12.48
CA PRO A 153 -12.99 -4.66 -11.63
C PRO A 153 -13.75 -5.97 -11.83
N ASP A 154 -13.90 -6.42 -13.08
CA ASP A 154 -14.59 -7.67 -13.41
C ASP A 154 -13.81 -8.93 -13.02
N ARG A 155 -12.51 -8.78 -12.74
CA ARG A 155 -11.62 -9.83 -12.24
C ARG A 155 -11.49 -9.78 -10.73
N LYS A 156 -12.03 -8.73 -10.08
CA LYS A 156 -11.97 -8.63 -8.63
C LYS A 156 -12.87 -9.71 -8.01
N PRO A 157 -12.32 -10.52 -7.10
CA PRO A 157 -13.06 -11.56 -6.41
C PRO A 157 -14.22 -10.99 -5.58
N CYS A 158 -15.37 -11.69 -5.61
CA CYS A 158 -16.52 -11.32 -4.80
C CYS A 158 -16.39 -11.95 -3.41
N VAL A 159 -15.95 -11.19 -2.40
CA VAL A 159 -15.90 -11.71 -1.03
C VAL A 159 -17.32 -11.94 -0.53
N SER A 160 -17.71 -13.20 -0.31
CA SER A 160 -18.92 -13.51 0.45
C SER A 160 -18.72 -13.03 1.91
N GLY A 161 -19.72 -12.38 2.49
CA GLY A 161 -19.58 -11.63 3.76
C GLY A 161 -19.10 -12.41 5.00
N ALA A 162 -18.86 -13.72 4.88
CA ALA A 162 -18.44 -14.63 5.95
C ALA A 162 -16.92 -14.65 6.24
N HIS A 163 -16.07 -14.15 5.35
CA HIS A 163 -14.60 -14.29 5.47
C HIS A 163 -13.86 -13.03 5.94
N LEU A 164 -14.59 -11.99 6.36
CA LEU A 164 -14.01 -10.76 6.89
C LEU A 164 -13.61 -10.94 8.37
N VAL A 165 -12.58 -11.74 8.62
CA VAL A 165 -11.91 -11.75 9.93
C VAL A 165 -11.21 -10.41 10.08
N LYS A 166 -11.56 -9.64 11.12
CA LYS A 166 -10.74 -8.51 11.59
C LYS A 166 -9.44 -9.11 12.11
N PRO A 167 -8.28 -8.88 11.49
CA PRO A 167 -7.04 -9.08 12.22
C PRO A 167 -7.05 -8.01 13.30
N SER A 168 -6.88 -8.39 14.57
CA SER A 168 -6.70 -7.43 15.65
C SER A 168 -5.46 -6.62 15.31
N LEU A 169 -5.64 -5.41 14.78
CA LEU A 169 -4.58 -4.41 14.74
C LEU A 169 -4.05 -4.32 16.16
N VAL A 170 -2.74 -4.50 16.31
CA VAL A 170 -2.03 -4.36 17.58
C VAL A 170 -2.57 -3.13 18.27
N THR A 171 -3.23 -3.32 19.40
CA THR A 171 -3.81 -2.25 20.19
C THR A 171 -2.66 -1.38 20.68
N THR A 172 -2.42 -0.24 20.03
CA THR A 172 -1.74 0.86 20.71
C THR A 172 -2.52 1.18 21.99
N PRO A 173 -1.87 1.44 23.13
CA PRO A 173 -2.55 1.75 24.37
C PRO A 173 -3.43 3.00 24.19
N THR A 174 -4.74 2.76 24.15
CA THR A 174 -5.87 3.67 24.43
C THR A 174 -5.64 5.18 24.31
N THR A 175 -6.37 5.81 23.39
CA THR A 175 -7.30 6.90 23.77
C THR A 175 -8.55 6.89 22.87
N LYS A 176 -9.69 6.62 23.51
CA LYS A 176 -11.09 6.80 23.07
C LYS A 176 -11.55 5.96 21.86
N GLU A 177 -12.28 4.90 22.20
CA GLU A 177 -13.18 4.15 21.32
C GLU A 177 -14.12 5.10 20.57
N ASN A 178 -14.10 5.03 19.23
CA ASN A 178 -15.19 5.54 18.42
C ASN A 178 -16.26 4.44 18.33
N ASP A 179 -17.43 4.72 18.89
CA ASP A 179 -18.65 3.93 18.79
C ASP A 179 -19.10 3.77 17.33
N PHE A 180 -18.75 2.65 16.70
CA PHE A 180 -19.45 2.17 15.50
C PHE A 180 -20.41 1.06 15.92
N ALA A 181 -21.67 1.43 16.16
CA ALA A 181 -22.73 0.54 16.60
C ALA A 181 -22.82 -0.75 15.75
N GLU A 182 -22.69 -1.89 16.41
CA GLU A 182 -22.98 -3.22 15.86
C GLU A 182 -24.48 -3.34 15.57
N ARG A 183 -24.83 -3.74 14.34
CA ARG A 183 -26.17 -4.24 14.03
C ARG A 183 -26.06 -5.51 13.18
N ASP A 184 -26.99 -6.42 13.47
CA ASP A 184 -27.09 -7.81 13.03
C ASP A 184 -27.13 -7.95 11.49
N VAL A 185 -26.29 -8.82 10.93
CA VAL A 185 -25.92 -8.90 9.49
C VAL A 185 -26.55 -10.11 8.78
N ASN A 186 -27.42 -10.87 9.44
CA ASN A 186 -27.94 -12.14 8.92
C ASN A 186 -29.00 -12.03 7.79
N SER A 187 -29.04 -10.94 7.01
CA SER A 187 -30.12 -10.68 6.04
C SER A 187 -29.65 -9.99 4.74
N MET A 188 -28.50 -10.36 4.17
CA MET A 188 -28.07 -9.82 2.86
C MET A 188 -27.77 -10.93 1.85
N ASP A 189 -28.54 -10.92 0.76
CA ASP A 189 -28.45 -11.84 -0.37
C ASP A 189 -27.16 -11.57 -1.17
N SER A 190 -26.35 -12.62 -1.34
CA SER A 190 -24.96 -12.65 -1.82
C SER A 190 -24.73 -12.23 -3.28
N LYS A 191 -25.73 -11.63 -3.94
CA LYS A 191 -25.62 -11.11 -5.32
C LYS A 191 -26.12 -9.67 -5.48
N SER A 192 -26.51 -9.01 -4.40
CA SER A 192 -26.98 -7.63 -4.45
C SER A 192 -25.81 -6.64 -4.42
N CYS A 193 -25.35 -6.33 -5.63
CA CYS A 193 -24.73 -5.06 -6.04
C CYS A 193 -25.22 -3.90 -5.12
N VAL A 194 -24.45 -3.47 -4.11
CA VAL A 194 -24.85 -2.37 -3.20
C VAL A 194 -25.24 -1.13 -4.02
N ILE A 195 -26.53 -0.78 -4.02
CA ILE A 195 -27.03 0.45 -4.62
C ILE A 195 -26.79 1.54 -3.59
N TYR A 196 -25.74 2.33 -3.79
CA TYR A 196 -25.37 3.45 -2.92
C TYR A 196 -26.41 4.57 -3.03
N GLN A 197 -26.77 5.20 -1.91
CA GLN A 197 -27.66 6.36 -1.95
C GLN A 197 -26.97 7.54 -2.64
N GLU A 198 -27.64 8.15 -3.63
CA GLU A 198 -27.19 9.32 -4.39
C GLU A 198 -27.17 10.59 -3.51
N GLY A 199 -26.16 10.73 -2.67
CA GLY A 199 -25.88 11.98 -1.96
C GLY A 199 -25.03 12.91 -2.83
N ARG A 200 -25.61 14.01 -3.33
CA ARG A 200 -24.85 15.04 -4.07
C ARG A 200 -24.03 15.89 -3.09
N LEU A 201 -22.71 15.86 -3.18
CA LEU A 201 -21.85 16.84 -2.49
C LEU A 201 -21.49 18.00 -3.42
N ALA A 202 -21.64 19.22 -2.93
CA ALA A 202 -21.20 20.41 -3.64
C ALA A 202 -19.68 20.60 -3.46
N ARG A 203 -18.96 20.94 -4.54
CA ARG A 203 -17.49 21.09 -4.60
C ARG A 203 -16.87 21.97 -3.49
N GLN A 204 -17.61 22.94 -2.94
CA GLN A 204 -17.12 23.88 -1.93
C GLN A 204 -17.00 23.28 -0.52
N GLU A 205 -17.64 22.14 -0.23
CA GLU A 205 -17.62 21.57 1.13
C GLU A 205 -16.42 20.65 1.41
N LEU A 206 -15.64 20.31 0.38
CA LEU A 206 -14.58 19.29 0.38
C LEU A 206 -13.16 19.83 0.71
N ASP A 207 -12.99 21.15 0.87
CA ASP A 207 -11.68 21.82 1.01
C ASP A 207 -11.45 22.34 2.44
N ARG A 208 -11.45 21.43 3.42
CA ARG A 208 -11.47 21.78 4.86
C ARG A 208 -10.18 21.45 5.61
N ASN A 209 -9.09 21.13 4.93
CA ASN A 209 -7.87 20.71 5.61
C ASN A 209 -7.23 21.89 6.35
N GLU A 210 -7.28 21.84 7.69
CA GLU A 210 -6.71 22.86 8.57
C GLU A 210 -5.20 22.94 8.39
N TRP A 211 -4.63 24.15 8.47
CA TRP A 211 -3.18 24.35 8.44
C TRP A 211 -2.62 24.50 9.85
N CYS A 212 -1.59 23.72 10.16
CA CYS A 212 -0.86 23.73 11.42
C CYS A 212 0.47 24.46 11.25
N LYS A 213 0.78 25.37 12.18
CA LYS A 213 2.10 26.03 12.26
C LYS A 213 3.10 25.11 12.96
N ILE A 214 4.22 24.86 12.29
CA ILE A 214 5.33 24.08 12.81
C ILE A 214 6.51 25.03 13.07
N PRO A 215 6.94 25.21 14.33
CA PRO A 215 8.05 26.10 14.64
C PRO A 215 9.37 25.53 14.12
N ALA A 216 10.30 26.44 13.81
CA ALA A 216 11.66 26.10 13.47
C ALA A 216 12.29 25.22 14.56
N GLY A 217 13.15 24.29 14.17
CA GLY A 217 13.80 23.38 15.10
C GLY A 217 14.78 22.46 14.39
N THR A 218 15.56 21.73 15.16
CA THR A 218 16.46 20.70 14.63
C THR A 218 15.75 19.34 14.71
N VAL A 219 15.93 18.52 13.69
CA VAL A 219 15.49 17.13 13.67
C VAL A 219 16.69 16.20 13.58
N THR A 220 16.62 15.08 14.27
CA THR A 220 17.57 13.97 14.11
C THR A 220 16.94 12.93 13.20
N LEU A 221 17.52 12.73 12.02
CA LEU A 221 17.19 11.63 11.11
C LEU A 221 18.07 10.41 11.41
N GLY A 222 17.49 9.24 11.19
CA GLY A 222 18.11 7.94 11.46
C GLY A 222 17.88 7.46 12.89
N ALA A 223 17.76 6.14 13.03
CA ALA A 223 17.56 5.44 14.30
C ALA A 223 18.88 4.91 14.87
N ASP A 224 18.94 4.82 16.19
CA ASP A 224 19.98 4.06 16.88
C ASP A 224 19.68 2.56 16.74
N GLN A 225 20.67 1.77 16.31
CA GLN A 225 20.54 0.32 16.18
C GLN A 225 20.14 -0.36 17.50
N SER A 226 20.57 0.19 18.64
CA SER A 226 20.21 -0.35 19.96
C SER A 226 18.78 0.01 20.39
N ALA A 227 18.15 0.99 19.75
CA ALA A 227 16.79 1.43 20.08
C ALA A 227 15.71 0.62 19.34
N LEU A 228 16.08 -0.06 18.25
CA LEU A 228 15.17 -0.88 17.46
C LEU A 228 15.49 -2.36 17.62
N ARG A 229 14.45 -3.21 17.65
CA ARG A 229 14.64 -4.66 17.55
C ARG A 229 15.14 -5.06 16.15
N PHE A 230 14.63 -4.38 15.13
CA PHE A 230 15.02 -4.51 13.73
C PHE A 230 14.78 -3.17 13.05
N GLY A 231 15.61 -2.84 12.06
CA GLY A 231 15.43 -1.71 11.14
C GLY A 231 16.18 -2.00 9.84
N TRP A 232 15.76 -1.38 8.74
CA TRP A 232 16.45 -1.51 7.46
C TRP A 232 17.76 -0.70 7.48
N ASP A 233 18.71 -1.10 6.64
CA ASP A 233 20.03 -0.48 6.56
C ASP A 233 19.97 1.04 6.30
N ASN A 234 19.00 1.48 5.51
CA ASN A 234 18.71 2.88 5.20
C ASN A 234 18.08 3.69 6.36
N GLU A 235 17.65 3.04 7.44
CA GLU A 235 17.06 3.71 8.61
C GLU A 235 18.11 4.09 9.65
N PHE A 236 19.35 3.60 9.52
CA PHE A 236 20.39 3.83 10.50
C PHE A 236 21.33 4.98 10.12
N GLY A 237 22.11 5.40 11.11
CA GLY A 237 22.93 6.60 11.05
C GLY A 237 22.31 7.72 11.87
N CYS A 238 22.97 8.87 11.92
CA CYS A 238 22.47 10.01 12.64
C CYS A 238 22.83 11.28 11.87
N SER A 239 21.80 12.02 11.47
CA SER A 239 21.96 13.30 10.79
C SER A 239 21.07 14.35 11.45
N CYS A 240 21.69 15.38 12.03
CA CYS A 240 20.98 16.51 12.60
C CYS A 240 20.76 17.58 11.52
N VAL A 241 19.50 17.83 11.18
CA VAL A 241 19.12 18.78 10.13
C VAL A 241 18.35 19.95 10.74
N PRO A 242 18.80 21.21 10.59
CA PRO A 242 18.01 22.37 10.96
C PRO A 242 16.85 22.54 9.97
N VAL A 243 15.65 22.79 10.51
CA VAL A 243 14.41 22.99 9.74
C VAL A 243 13.81 24.32 10.15
N GLU A 244 13.58 25.20 9.16
CA GLU A 244 12.92 26.50 9.37
C GLU A 244 11.45 26.33 9.74
N ALA A 245 10.81 27.40 10.24
CA ALA A 245 9.38 27.37 10.54
C ALA A 245 8.56 27.28 9.24
N PHE A 246 7.49 26.49 9.26
CA PHE A 246 6.59 26.32 8.12
C PHE A 246 5.14 26.04 8.56
N GLU A 247 4.23 25.98 7.59
CA GLU A 247 2.86 25.54 7.79
C GLU A 247 2.61 24.28 6.97
N ALA A 248 1.83 23.35 7.52
CA ALA A 248 1.44 22.13 6.83
C ALA A 248 -0.02 21.77 7.08
N SER A 249 -0.62 21.05 6.14
CA SER A 249 -1.97 20.52 6.32
C SER A 249 -2.00 19.51 7.47
N LYS A 250 -3.04 19.61 8.31
CA LYS A 250 -3.22 18.76 9.50
C LYS A 250 -3.47 17.31 9.14
N PHE A 251 -4.15 17.07 8.02
CA PHE A 251 -4.44 15.74 7.50
C PHE A 251 -3.82 15.55 6.12
N PRO A 252 -3.66 14.30 5.64
CA PRO A 252 -3.37 14.03 4.23
C PRO A 252 -4.44 14.64 3.32
N VAL A 253 -4.06 14.95 2.07
CA VAL A 253 -4.99 15.43 1.04
C VAL A 253 -6.06 14.38 0.78
N THR A 254 -7.32 14.78 0.84
CA THR A 254 -8.45 13.86 0.66
C THR A 254 -8.77 13.62 -0.82
N ILE A 255 -9.52 12.55 -1.09
CA ILE A 255 -10.10 12.27 -2.41
C ILE A 255 -10.95 13.44 -2.89
N GLY A 256 -11.72 14.08 -2.01
CA GLY A 256 -12.57 15.23 -2.32
C GLY A 256 -11.77 16.48 -2.70
N GLU A 257 -10.70 16.78 -1.96
CA GLU A 257 -9.77 17.87 -2.29
C GLU A 257 -9.13 17.63 -3.66
N PHE A 258 -8.64 16.41 -3.90
CA PHE A 258 -8.01 16.05 -5.16
C PHE A 258 -8.99 16.08 -6.34
N ALA A 259 -10.25 15.67 -6.13
CA ALA A 259 -11.29 15.75 -7.15
C ALA A 259 -11.53 17.20 -7.61
N SER A 260 -11.41 18.16 -6.69
CA SER A 260 -11.52 19.59 -7.01
C SER A 260 -10.37 20.06 -7.92
N PHE A 261 -9.16 19.55 -7.70
CA PHE A 261 -8.01 19.78 -8.60
C PHE A 261 -8.26 19.20 -10.00
N VAL A 262 -8.76 17.96 -10.09
CA VAL A 262 -9.08 17.34 -11.38
C VAL A 262 -10.15 18.15 -12.13
N ALA A 263 -11.24 18.50 -11.43
CA ALA A 263 -12.35 19.26 -11.98
C ALA A 263 -11.94 20.69 -12.43
N ALA A 264 -10.90 21.26 -11.82
CA ALA A 264 -10.33 22.55 -12.20
C ALA A 264 -9.38 22.46 -13.42
N GLY A 265 -9.25 21.28 -14.04
CA GLY A 265 -8.38 21.07 -15.20
C GLY A 265 -6.92 20.81 -14.82
N GLY A 266 -6.66 20.26 -13.63
CA GLY A 266 -5.31 19.96 -13.13
C GLY A 266 -4.43 19.17 -14.11
N TYR A 267 -5.00 18.14 -14.77
CA TYR A 267 -4.32 17.32 -15.78
C TYR A 267 -4.20 17.98 -17.17
N HIS A 268 -4.80 19.16 -17.34
CA HIS A 268 -4.84 19.90 -18.62
C HIS A 268 -4.01 21.18 -18.57
N ASN A 269 -3.50 21.55 -17.38
CA ASN A 269 -2.73 22.76 -17.17
C ASN A 269 -1.25 22.41 -16.91
N SER A 270 -0.44 22.42 -17.98
CA SER A 270 1.00 22.14 -17.93
C SER A 270 1.79 23.01 -16.94
N SER A 271 1.32 24.24 -16.65
CA SER A 271 2.02 25.13 -15.70
C SER A 271 2.05 24.61 -14.26
N LEU A 272 1.20 23.63 -13.93
CA LEU A 272 1.16 23.00 -12.61
C LEU A 272 2.21 21.90 -12.45
N TRP A 273 2.80 21.43 -13.55
CA TRP A 273 3.68 20.27 -13.60
C TRP A 273 5.12 20.68 -13.85
N THR A 274 6.08 19.84 -13.45
CA THR A 274 7.44 19.95 -13.97
C THR A 274 7.47 19.50 -15.43
N GLU A 275 8.49 19.90 -16.19
CA GLU A 275 8.64 19.46 -17.59
C GLU A 275 8.70 17.92 -17.71
N ARG A 276 9.46 17.26 -16.82
CA ARG A 276 9.57 15.80 -16.75
C ARG A 276 8.21 15.15 -16.47
N ASP A 277 7.49 15.65 -15.47
CA ASP A 277 6.21 15.07 -15.06
C ASP A 277 5.12 15.30 -16.11
N TRP A 278 5.10 16.48 -16.76
CA TRP A 278 4.19 16.76 -17.86
C TRP A 278 4.43 15.85 -19.07
N ALA A 279 5.71 15.66 -19.44
CA ALA A 279 6.09 14.77 -20.52
C ALA A 279 5.65 13.31 -20.23
N TRP A 280 5.90 12.82 -19.01
CA TRP A 280 5.41 11.51 -18.57
C TRP A 280 3.88 11.42 -18.64
N ARG A 281 3.16 12.38 -18.07
CA ARG A 281 1.70 12.43 -18.06
C ARG A 281 1.12 12.34 -19.48
N CYS A 282 1.72 13.07 -20.42
CA CYS A 282 1.34 13.05 -21.84
C CYS A 282 1.66 11.71 -22.51
N ALA A 283 2.88 11.18 -22.31
CA ALA A 283 3.29 9.91 -22.92
C ALA A 283 2.46 8.72 -22.41
N SER A 284 2.09 8.73 -21.14
CA SER A 284 1.27 7.69 -20.48
C SER A 284 -0.24 7.95 -20.55
N ASN A 285 -0.68 9.04 -21.19
CA ASN A 285 -2.09 9.45 -21.28
C ASN A 285 -2.83 9.50 -19.93
N VAL A 286 -2.13 9.86 -18.85
CA VAL A 286 -2.70 9.87 -17.49
C VAL A 286 -3.68 11.03 -17.37
N CYS A 287 -4.96 10.75 -17.12
CA CYS A 287 -6.01 11.78 -17.01
C CYS A 287 -6.68 11.82 -15.65
N LEU A 288 -6.43 10.81 -14.82
CA LEU A 288 -6.99 10.60 -13.48
C LEU A 288 -5.99 9.81 -12.63
N PRO A 289 -6.14 9.85 -11.30
CA PRO A 289 -5.40 8.95 -10.42
C PRO A 289 -5.59 7.48 -10.82
N THR A 290 -4.56 6.65 -10.60
CA THR A 290 -4.49 5.26 -11.06
C THR A 290 -5.65 4.37 -10.60
N SER A 291 -6.31 4.68 -9.48
CA SER A 291 -7.47 3.93 -8.98
C SER A 291 -8.83 4.44 -9.47
N TRP A 292 -8.89 5.59 -10.15
CA TRP A 292 -10.13 6.25 -10.56
C TRP A 292 -10.54 5.82 -11.98
N ARG A 293 -11.83 5.75 -12.27
CA ARG A 293 -12.34 5.26 -13.57
C ARG A 293 -13.48 6.15 -14.07
N SER A 294 -13.54 6.35 -15.38
CA SER A 294 -14.57 7.18 -16.01
C SER A 294 -15.88 6.45 -16.33
N ASN A 295 -15.91 5.11 -16.25
CA ASN A 295 -17.07 4.30 -16.65
C ASN A 295 -17.68 3.53 -15.45
N PRO A 296 -18.98 3.68 -15.17
CA PRO A 296 -19.70 2.71 -14.34
C PRO A 296 -19.92 1.39 -15.12
N PRO A 297 -20.10 0.24 -14.43
CA PRO A 297 -20.46 -1.02 -15.05
C PRO A 297 -21.84 -0.90 -15.73
N SER A 298 -22.03 -1.72 -16.76
CA SER A 298 -23.13 -1.72 -17.72
C SER A 298 -24.51 -1.38 -17.11
N GLY A 299 -25.08 -0.22 -17.45
CA GLY A 299 -26.52 0.03 -17.22
C GLY A 299 -27.00 1.47 -16.98
N SER A 300 -26.14 2.45 -16.66
CA SER A 300 -26.58 3.86 -16.50
C SER A 300 -25.64 4.86 -17.19
N GLN A 301 -26.19 6.04 -17.49
CA GLN A 301 -25.86 6.92 -18.62
C GLN A 301 -24.52 7.64 -18.55
N ALA A 302 -23.91 7.73 -19.74
CA ALA A 302 -22.77 8.55 -20.18
C ALA A 302 -21.38 8.16 -19.64
N SER A 303 -20.66 7.36 -20.43
CA SER A 303 -19.20 7.39 -20.45
C SER A 303 -18.73 8.83 -20.70
N TRP A 304 -17.88 9.37 -19.82
CA TRP A 304 -17.26 10.68 -20.03
C TRP A 304 -15.80 10.52 -20.44
N ASP A 305 -15.31 11.48 -21.22
CA ASP A 305 -13.93 11.49 -21.68
C ASP A 305 -13.02 12.15 -20.62
N PRO A 306 -12.14 11.39 -19.92
CA PRO A 306 -11.26 11.95 -18.92
C PRO A 306 -10.20 12.90 -19.50
N SER A 307 -9.98 12.87 -20.82
CA SER A 307 -9.14 13.85 -21.50
C SER A 307 -9.84 15.20 -21.71
N ASN A 308 -11.11 15.35 -21.34
CA ASN A 308 -11.85 16.60 -21.40
C ASN A 308 -12.33 17.05 -20.01
N ALA A 309 -11.60 17.98 -19.38
CA ALA A 309 -11.94 18.50 -18.05
C ALA A 309 -13.37 19.05 -17.94
N ALA A 310 -13.95 19.58 -19.04
CA ALA A 310 -15.31 20.11 -19.03
C ALA A 310 -16.38 19.00 -18.91
N GLN A 311 -16.02 17.75 -19.21
CA GLN A 311 -16.87 16.59 -19.01
C GLN A 311 -16.69 15.94 -17.64
N PHE A 312 -15.76 16.44 -16.79
CA PHE A 312 -15.56 15.88 -15.46
C PHE A 312 -16.86 15.98 -14.64
N PRO A 313 -17.38 14.86 -14.10
CA PRO A 313 -18.66 14.84 -13.41
C PRO A 313 -18.76 15.87 -12.28
N GLN A 314 -19.96 16.41 -12.06
CA GLN A 314 -20.20 17.25 -10.88
C GLN A 314 -20.18 16.45 -9.59
N ASP A 315 -20.59 15.18 -9.65
CA ASP A 315 -20.58 14.25 -8.53
C ASP A 315 -19.33 13.35 -8.58
N VAL A 316 -18.40 13.57 -7.66
CA VAL A 316 -17.15 12.81 -7.53
C VAL A 316 -17.42 11.32 -7.31
N ALA A 317 -18.56 10.97 -6.69
CA ALA A 317 -18.95 9.59 -6.44
C ALA A 317 -19.08 8.76 -7.74
N THR A 318 -19.40 9.39 -8.87
CA THR A 318 -19.49 8.75 -10.18
C THR A 318 -18.13 8.34 -10.76
N VAL A 319 -17.05 9.03 -10.36
CA VAL A 319 -15.66 8.75 -10.77
C VAL A 319 -14.99 7.73 -9.85
N LEU A 320 -15.46 7.62 -8.61
CA LEU A 320 -14.98 6.69 -7.59
C LEU A 320 -15.71 5.33 -7.62
N HIS A 321 -16.66 5.16 -8.55
CA HIS A 321 -17.59 4.04 -8.60
C HIS A 321 -16.89 2.67 -8.49
N ARG A 322 -17.26 1.88 -7.47
CA ARG A 322 -16.98 0.43 -7.20
C ARG A 322 -15.58 -0.13 -7.41
N THR A 323 -14.64 0.68 -7.87
CA THR A 323 -13.28 0.31 -8.26
C THR A 323 -12.26 0.79 -7.23
N THR A 324 -12.65 1.82 -6.47
CA THR A 324 -12.06 2.15 -5.17
C THR A 324 -12.41 1.02 -4.19
N TYR A 325 -11.51 0.03 -4.14
CA TYR A 325 -11.53 -1.22 -3.37
C TYR A 325 -11.98 -1.08 -1.89
N LEU A 326 -11.93 0.13 -1.35
CA LEU A 326 -12.40 0.51 -0.02
C LEU A 326 -13.88 0.21 0.24
N ALA A 327 -14.75 0.26 -0.77
CA ALA A 327 -16.17 -0.01 -0.54
C ALA A 327 -16.48 -1.48 -0.19
N HIS A 328 -15.62 -2.44 -0.59
CA HIS A 328 -15.84 -3.87 -0.37
C HIS A 328 -15.31 -4.36 0.99
N TYR A 329 -14.25 -3.74 1.52
CA TYR A 329 -13.61 -4.14 2.79
C TYR A 329 -13.91 -3.21 3.98
N ALA A 330 -14.09 -1.91 3.74
CA ALA A 330 -14.22 -0.95 4.83
C ALA A 330 -15.68 -0.74 5.29
N ARG A 331 -16.63 -1.56 4.84
CA ARG A 331 -18.08 -1.44 5.18
C ARG A 331 -18.59 0.01 4.99
N ILE A 332 -18.07 0.71 3.98
CA ILE A 332 -18.35 2.12 3.77
C ILE A 332 -19.83 2.27 3.38
N LYS A 333 -20.57 3.00 4.21
CA LYS A 333 -22.03 3.10 4.13
C LYS A 333 -22.47 4.14 3.08
N SER A 334 -21.61 5.08 2.71
CA SER A 334 -21.90 6.13 1.71
C SER A 334 -20.66 6.52 0.90
N LEU A 335 -20.84 6.84 -0.39
CA LEU A 335 -19.76 7.38 -1.24
C LEU A 335 -19.26 8.75 -0.75
N VAL A 336 -20.06 9.45 0.06
CA VAL A 336 -19.67 10.67 0.79
C VAL A 336 -18.53 10.41 1.77
N ASP A 337 -18.51 9.25 2.43
CA ASP A 337 -17.46 8.95 3.41
C ASP A 337 -16.11 8.69 2.73
N ILE A 338 -16.12 8.33 1.43
CA ILE A 338 -14.88 8.09 0.65
C ILE A 338 -14.18 9.41 0.34
N THR A 339 -14.91 10.52 0.16
CA THR A 339 -14.30 11.80 -0.21
C THR A 339 -13.42 12.38 0.90
N GLU A 340 -13.61 11.94 2.14
CA GLU A 340 -12.79 12.33 3.29
C GLU A 340 -11.54 11.44 3.48
N LEU A 341 -11.43 10.33 2.73
CA LEU A 341 -10.26 9.45 2.80
C LEU A 341 -9.06 10.04 2.04
N PRO A 342 -7.82 9.72 2.44
CA PRO A 342 -6.62 10.13 1.71
C PRO A 342 -6.63 9.67 0.25
N VAL A 343 -6.19 10.54 -0.66
CA VAL A 343 -6.07 10.19 -2.08
C VAL A 343 -4.85 9.30 -2.34
N PHE A 344 -5.02 8.27 -3.17
CA PHE A 344 -3.92 7.48 -3.72
C PHE A 344 -3.52 8.03 -5.09
N CYS A 345 -2.32 8.63 -5.18
CA CYS A 345 -1.80 9.24 -6.39
C CYS A 345 -0.27 9.09 -6.48
N SER A 346 0.29 9.32 -7.67
CA SER A 346 1.73 9.36 -7.89
C SER A 346 2.38 10.62 -7.31
N LEU A 347 3.70 10.59 -7.15
CA LEU A 347 4.47 11.76 -6.73
C LEU A 347 4.33 12.96 -7.71
N ALA A 348 4.27 12.68 -9.01
CA ALA A 348 4.05 13.70 -10.05
C ALA A 348 2.70 14.41 -9.86
N GLU A 349 1.64 13.63 -9.63
CA GLU A 349 0.29 14.14 -9.36
C GLU A 349 0.22 14.93 -8.04
N ALA A 350 0.87 14.43 -6.98
CA ALA A 350 0.96 15.13 -5.70
C ALA A 350 1.67 16.49 -5.83
N ARG A 351 2.75 16.58 -6.62
CA ARG A 351 3.45 17.86 -6.89
C ARG A 351 2.55 18.82 -7.67
N ALA A 352 1.84 18.32 -8.68
CA ALA A 352 0.92 19.13 -9.48
C ALA A 352 -0.24 19.68 -8.64
N PHE A 353 -0.81 18.84 -7.75
CA PHE A 353 -1.81 19.26 -6.78
C PHE A 353 -1.27 20.35 -5.84
N ALA A 354 -0.05 20.16 -5.30
CA ALA A 354 0.56 21.14 -4.42
C ALA A 354 0.80 22.48 -5.14
N SER A 355 1.27 22.44 -6.39
CA SER A 355 1.44 23.61 -7.24
C SER A 355 0.12 24.35 -7.47
N TRP A 356 -0.98 23.62 -7.71
CA TRP A 356 -2.33 24.19 -7.83
C TRP A 356 -2.81 24.90 -6.56
N LYS A 357 -2.53 24.31 -5.39
CA LYS A 357 -2.78 24.92 -4.07
C LYS A 357 -1.78 26.02 -3.70
N LYS A 358 -0.78 26.29 -4.55
CA LYS A 358 0.33 27.23 -4.29
C LYS A 358 1.14 26.86 -3.05
N CYS A 359 1.30 25.56 -2.80
CA CYS A 359 2.13 24.98 -1.76
C CYS A 359 3.16 24.01 -2.37
N ARG A 360 3.78 23.17 -1.53
CA ARG A 360 4.76 22.15 -1.94
C ARG A 360 4.65 20.91 -1.06
N ILE A 361 5.25 19.82 -1.52
CA ILE A 361 5.44 18.61 -0.71
C ILE A 361 6.51 18.89 0.35
N PRO A 362 6.32 18.48 1.62
CA PRO A 362 7.34 18.58 2.65
C PRO A 362 8.57 17.73 2.29
N THR A 363 9.74 18.20 2.69
CA THR A 363 10.95 17.36 2.74
C THR A 363 10.81 16.28 3.82
N GLU A 364 11.65 15.25 3.78
CA GLU A 364 11.71 14.22 4.82
C GLU A 364 11.95 14.82 6.22
N SER A 365 12.89 15.77 6.34
CA SER A 365 13.18 16.47 7.59
C SER A 365 11.98 17.26 8.11
N GLU A 366 11.24 17.94 7.23
CA GLU A 366 10.00 18.63 7.59
C GLU A 366 8.91 17.64 8.01
N TRP A 367 8.80 16.50 7.32
CA TRP A 367 7.86 15.45 7.71
C TRP A 367 8.16 14.90 9.09
N HIS A 368 9.43 14.62 9.41
CA HIS A 368 9.82 14.23 10.77
C HIS A 368 9.52 15.32 11.81
N ARG A 369 9.69 16.62 11.46
CA ARG A 369 9.28 17.72 12.34
C ARG A 369 7.77 17.74 12.58
N MET A 370 6.95 17.40 11.58
CA MET A 370 5.50 17.27 11.77
C MET A 370 5.13 16.06 12.64
N ALA A 371 5.78 14.91 12.41
CA ALA A 371 5.43 13.64 13.05
C ALA A 371 5.92 13.54 14.50
N PHE A 372 7.13 14.02 14.79
CA PHE A 372 7.81 13.82 16.08
C PHE A 372 8.19 15.13 16.77
N GLY A 373 7.95 16.29 16.12
CA GLY A 373 8.30 17.59 16.67
C GLY A 373 7.37 18.01 17.80
N HIS A 374 7.53 17.43 18.98
CA HIS A 374 6.95 18.00 20.19
C HIS A 374 7.58 19.36 20.51
N ALA A 375 6.77 20.19 21.14
CA ALA A 375 7.08 21.55 21.58
C ALA A 375 8.06 21.56 22.77
N GLU A 376 9.26 21.01 22.60
CA GLU A 376 10.34 21.11 23.58
C GLU A 376 11.37 22.15 23.10
N SER A 377 10.94 23.41 23.18
CA SER A 377 11.78 24.57 23.48
C SER A 377 10.98 25.65 24.21
N ALA A 378 9.99 25.23 25.01
CA ALA A 378 9.34 26.08 26.00
C ALA A 378 9.89 25.78 27.40
N THR A 379 11.20 25.97 27.59
CA THR A 379 11.80 26.19 28.91
C THR A 379 13.10 26.98 28.74
N GLU A 380 13.01 28.28 28.99
CA GLU A 380 13.61 28.92 30.18
C GLU A 380 12.73 30.09 30.64
#